data_AF-A0A3B3RHZ0-F1
#
_entry.id   AF-A0A3B3RHZ0-F1
#
_cell.length_a   1.000
_cell.length_b   1.000
_cell.length_c   1.000
_cell.angle_alpha   90.00
_cell.angle_beta   90.00
_cell.angle_gamma   90.00
#
_symmetry.space_group_name_H-M   'P 1'
#
loop_
_entity.id
_entity.type
_entity.pdbx_description
1 polymer ?
#
loop_
_entity_poly.entity_id
_entity_poly.type
_entity_poly.pdbx_seq_one_letter_code
_entity_poly.pdbx_strand_id
1 'polypeptide(L)'
;MSWGTELWDQFDNLEKHTQWGIEFLEKYSKFVKERIEVEQTYGKLLRNLARKYSPKRGKDEEPRFSACLSFNTVLNELNSYAMQREVMVEEMSEKVQGELLKFSQELRSERKRHFQDVRKATQHIEQCLKLMDSSKKKFEREWKEAEKLQMNLEKLEHDCNTTKLDVDKARTQLNARLHVVEESKNEYASQLQNFNQEQRKHFTVSLPQIYQGLQDLDEKRSLTLGGSYKALAGVEQQISPIISKCLEGMVNAGNSVDVKKDSAVVVEMYKSGLEAPGDYPFEDFTQGATRPRGRTGSDCIPAVPKMDGVTSDGKQIMSKTKNKLWLFGKKPMKNSTLEDYNNLPPEQRHRKLQQRLSELKKELQKELDQRDGMVKMKDVYEKNPNLGDSTVIETSISENSATIERLQTEIARIESLLLETKGGQSSPGGTNHSSDDCHPAGSPEDTMYEDLTGGFQEFDDDEFENDDEVPTPSLSYGCVKALYPYDGKDEGSLVIHANEVLNIIEKDKGDGWTRVSNQRGKAGYVPTSYLESTGA
;
A
#
# COMPACT_ATOMS: atom_id res chain seq x y z
N MET A 1 26.23 -33.69 -17.51
CA MET A 1 26.90 -32.81 -18.49
C MET A 1 27.53 -31.66 -17.73
N SER A 2 28.75 -31.25 -18.08
CA SER A 2 29.50 -30.20 -17.37
C SER A 2 29.83 -29.06 -18.31
N TRP A 3 29.67 -27.82 -17.86
CA TRP A 3 30.07 -26.62 -18.61
C TRP A 3 31.57 -26.64 -18.96
N GLY A 4 32.39 -27.22 -18.08
CA GLY A 4 33.83 -27.29 -18.29
C GLY A 4 34.26 -28.13 -19.49
N THR A 5 33.42 -29.06 -19.96
CA THR A 5 33.72 -29.91 -21.11
C THR A 5 32.91 -29.50 -22.34
N GLU A 6 31.61 -29.26 -22.18
CA GLU A 6 30.70 -29.02 -23.30
C GLU A 6 30.73 -27.56 -23.81
N LEU A 7 31.15 -26.62 -22.96
CA LEU A 7 31.09 -25.18 -23.21
C LEU A 7 32.47 -24.51 -23.17
N TRP A 8 33.54 -25.28 -23.42
CA TRP A 8 34.94 -24.82 -23.29
C TRP A 8 35.25 -23.55 -24.11
N ASP A 9 34.57 -23.32 -25.22
CA ASP A 9 34.73 -22.17 -26.12
C ASP A 9 33.67 -21.07 -25.93
N GLN A 10 32.77 -21.21 -24.95
CA GLN A 10 31.58 -20.34 -24.81
C GLN A 10 31.73 -19.24 -23.75
N PHE A 11 32.92 -18.63 -23.64
CA PHE A 11 33.22 -17.61 -22.63
C PHE A 11 32.16 -16.50 -22.54
N ASP A 12 31.86 -15.85 -23.66
CA ASP A 12 30.96 -14.69 -23.71
C ASP A 12 29.52 -15.07 -23.32
N ASN A 13 29.08 -16.27 -23.70
CA ASN A 13 27.75 -16.76 -23.39
C ASN A 13 27.61 -17.11 -21.91
N LEU A 14 28.63 -17.72 -21.30
CA LEU A 14 28.66 -17.95 -19.85
C LEU A 14 28.72 -16.62 -19.08
N GLU A 15 29.47 -15.64 -19.56
CA GLU A 15 29.53 -14.30 -18.95
C GLU A 15 28.14 -13.64 -18.96
N LYS A 16 27.44 -13.65 -20.09
CA LYS A 16 26.08 -13.11 -20.21
C LYS A 16 25.06 -13.88 -19.38
N HIS A 17 25.07 -15.22 -19.44
CA HIS A 17 24.11 -16.07 -18.71
C HIS A 17 24.20 -15.87 -17.19
N THR A 18 25.42 -15.90 -16.65
CA THR A 18 25.63 -15.72 -15.21
C THR A 18 25.31 -14.30 -14.75
N GLN A 19 25.53 -13.29 -15.59
CA GLN A 19 25.12 -11.90 -15.32
C GLN A 19 23.59 -11.78 -15.28
N TRP A 20 22.91 -12.28 -16.31
CA TRP A 20 21.45 -12.27 -16.41
C TRP A 20 20.79 -12.89 -15.19
N GLY A 21 21.28 -14.03 -14.71
CA GLY A 21 20.66 -14.66 -13.55
C GLY A 21 20.90 -13.92 -12.24
N ILE A 22 22.02 -13.18 -12.09
CA ILE A 22 22.19 -12.25 -10.96
C ILE A 22 21.20 -11.09 -11.05
N GLU A 23 21.02 -10.51 -12.23
CA GLU A 23 20.03 -9.45 -12.46
C GLU A 23 18.61 -9.92 -12.15
N PHE A 24 18.27 -11.16 -12.52
CA PHE A 24 16.98 -11.75 -12.17
C PHE A 24 16.80 -11.94 -10.66
N LEU A 25 17.82 -12.43 -9.95
CA LEU A 25 17.81 -12.54 -8.49
C LEU A 25 17.57 -11.18 -7.83
N GLU A 26 18.20 -10.13 -8.35
CA GLU A 26 18.05 -8.76 -7.85
C GLU A 26 16.67 -8.17 -8.15
N LYS A 27 16.12 -8.45 -9.33
CA LYS A 27 14.73 -8.13 -9.67
C LYS A 27 13.76 -8.77 -8.68
N TYR A 28 13.97 -10.04 -8.33
CA TYR A 28 13.16 -10.71 -7.31
C TYR A 28 13.34 -10.10 -5.92
N SER A 29 14.58 -9.78 -5.52
CA SER A 29 14.84 -9.07 -4.25
C SER A 29 14.11 -7.72 -4.17
N LYS A 30 14.09 -6.96 -5.28
CA LYS A 30 13.32 -5.71 -5.39
C LYS A 30 11.81 -5.95 -5.26
N PHE A 31 11.27 -6.98 -5.91
CA PHE A 31 9.87 -7.37 -5.75
C PHE A 31 9.53 -7.69 -4.28
N VAL A 32 10.38 -8.43 -3.58
CA VAL A 32 10.17 -8.74 -2.15
C VAL A 32 10.18 -7.45 -1.31
N LYS A 33 11.07 -6.49 -1.62
CA LYS A 33 11.09 -5.17 -0.97
C LYS A 33 9.75 -4.43 -1.13
N GLU A 34 9.26 -4.32 -2.35
CA GLU A 34 7.99 -3.63 -2.64
C GLU A 34 6.81 -4.33 -1.95
N ARG A 35 6.83 -5.67 -1.90
CA ARG A 35 5.84 -6.45 -1.12
C ARG A 35 5.88 -6.11 0.37
N ILE A 36 7.08 -6.00 0.95
CA ILE A 36 7.27 -5.61 2.36
C ILE A 36 6.66 -4.22 2.62
N GLU A 37 6.88 -3.25 1.72
CA GLU A 37 6.33 -1.89 1.82
C GLU A 37 4.78 -1.87 1.78
N VAL A 38 4.19 -2.70 0.92
CA VAL A 38 2.72 -2.88 0.85
C VAL A 38 2.18 -3.45 2.17
N GLU A 39 2.76 -4.53 2.67
CA GLU A 39 2.32 -5.17 3.91
C GLU A 39 2.51 -4.25 5.13
N GLN A 40 3.61 -3.49 5.17
CA GLN A 40 3.87 -2.52 6.23
C GLN A 40 2.81 -1.42 6.25
N THR A 41 2.42 -0.93 5.06
CA THR A 41 1.36 0.07 4.92
C THR A 41 0.02 -0.49 5.39
N TYR A 42 -0.32 -1.71 4.98
CA TYR A 42 -1.55 -2.39 5.38
C TYR A 42 -1.64 -2.58 6.90
N GLY A 43 -0.60 -3.13 7.54
CA GLY A 43 -0.54 -3.31 8.99
C GLY A 43 -0.71 -1.99 9.75
N LYS A 44 -0.01 -0.94 9.31
CA LYS A 44 -0.13 0.41 9.90
C LYS A 44 -1.55 0.98 9.78
N LEU A 45 -2.20 0.83 8.62
CA LEU A 45 -3.56 1.31 8.41
C LEU A 45 -4.57 0.58 9.30
N LEU A 46 -4.46 -0.74 9.46
CA LEU A 46 -5.30 -1.52 10.37
C LEU A 46 -5.12 -1.10 11.84
N ARG A 47 -3.87 -0.96 12.28
CA ARG A 47 -3.54 -0.51 13.64
C ARG A 47 -4.09 0.89 13.93
N ASN A 48 -3.96 1.80 12.96
CA ASN A 48 -4.52 3.15 13.07
C ASN A 48 -6.05 3.14 13.13
N LEU A 49 -6.70 2.27 12.35
CA LEU A 49 -8.14 2.09 12.36
C LEU A 49 -8.63 1.60 13.72
N ALA A 50 -8.03 0.53 14.25
CA ALA A 50 -8.36 0.00 15.57
C ALA A 50 -8.23 1.08 16.65
N ARG A 51 -7.09 1.78 16.68
CA ARG A 51 -6.82 2.86 17.63
C ARG A 51 -7.79 4.05 17.52
N LYS A 52 -8.24 4.39 16.31
CA LYS A 52 -9.17 5.51 16.07
C LYS A 52 -10.52 5.28 16.75
N TYR A 53 -10.99 4.04 16.76
CA TYR A 53 -12.29 3.66 17.32
C TYR A 53 -12.20 3.12 18.75
N SER A 54 -11.00 2.85 19.27
CA SER A 54 -10.81 2.47 20.67
C SER A 54 -11.29 3.59 21.62
N PRO A 55 -11.92 3.25 22.76
CA PRO A 55 -12.36 4.23 23.74
C PRO A 55 -11.20 5.12 24.23
N LYS A 56 -11.39 6.44 24.18
CA LYS A 56 -10.46 7.40 24.78
C LYS A 56 -10.70 7.39 26.29
N ARG A 57 -9.80 6.72 27.04
CA ARG A 57 -9.88 6.49 28.49
C ARG A 57 -10.53 7.65 29.28
N GLY A 58 -11.77 7.44 29.74
CA GLY A 58 -12.37 8.12 30.88
C GLY A 58 -12.78 7.05 31.90
N LYS A 59 -12.25 7.12 33.13
CA LYS A 59 -12.42 6.07 34.17
C LYS A 59 -13.88 5.84 34.61
N ASP A 60 -14.80 6.76 34.29
CA ASP A 60 -16.21 6.69 34.72
C ASP A 60 -17.20 6.21 33.63
N GLU A 61 -16.73 6.00 32.39
CA GLU A 61 -17.54 5.55 31.24
C GLU A 61 -17.03 4.21 30.67
N GLU A 62 -16.67 3.25 31.52
CA GLU A 62 -16.47 1.89 31.02
C GLU A 62 -17.77 1.36 30.41
N PRO A 63 -17.75 0.84 29.18
CA PRO A 63 -18.96 0.35 28.54
C PRO A 63 -19.55 -0.82 29.34
N ARG A 64 -20.72 -0.61 29.93
CA ARG A 64 -21.40 -1.62 30.76
C ARG A 64 -22.18 -2.64 29.94
N PHE A 65 -22.55 -2.26 28.72
CA PHE A 65 -23.30 -3.11 27.80
C PHE A 65 -22.37 -4.11 27.12
N SER A 66 -22.78 -5.37 27.11
CA SER A 66 -22.07 -6.47 26.44
C SER A 66 -21.81 -6.14 24.97
N ALA A 67 -22.75 -5.50 24.27
CA ALA A 67 -22.54 -5.05 22.89
C ALA A 67 -21.33 -4.13 22.72
N CYS A 68 -21.13 -3.18 23.64
CA CYS A 68 -20.00 -2.25 23.60
C CYS A 68 -18.68 -2.91 24.02
N LEU A 69 -18.73 -3.82 25.00
CA LEU A 69 -17.58 -4.63 25.42
C LEU A 69 -17.11 -5.54 24.28
N SER A 70 -18.05 -6.18 23.58
CA SER A 70 -17.76 -7.02 22.40
C SER A 70 -17.11 -6.22 21.29
N PHE A 71 -17.57 -5.00 21.00
CA PHE A 71 -16.92 -4.14 20.01
C PHE A 71 -15.48 -3.78 20.42
N ASN A 72 -15.22 -3.50 21.70
CA ASN A 72 -13.86 -3.28 22.19
C ASN A 72 -12.96 -4.50 22.01
N THR A 73 -13.49 -5.70 22.24
CA THR A 73 -12.76 -6.95 21.97
C THR A 73 -12.45 -7.07 20.48
N VAL A 74 -13.39 -6.79 19.59
CA VAL A 74 -13.15 -6.79 18.13
C VAL A 74 -12.03 -5.82 17.75
N LEU A 75 -12.02 -4.61 18.31
CA LEU A 75 -10.95 -3.64 18.07
C LEU A 75 -9.58 -4.12 18.57
N ASN A 76 -9.55 -4.79 19.73
CA ASN A 76 -8.32 -5.36 20.28
C ASN A 76 -7.79 -6.51 19.42
N GLU A 77 -8.66 -7.41 18.95
CA GLU A 77 -8.28 -8.50 18.05
C GLU A 77 -7.80 -7.95 16.69
N LEU A 78 -8.41 -6.88 16.17
CA LEU A 78 -7.95 -6.22 14.94
C LEU A 78 -6.56 -5.59 15.13
N ASN A 79 -6.31 -5.00 16.30
CA ASN A 79 -4.99 -4.47 16.64
C ASN A 79 -3.94 -5.59 16.74
N SER A 80 -4.28 -6.72 17.37
CA SER A 80 -3.41 -7.92 17.42
C SER A 80 -3.12 -8.48 16.03
N TYR A 81 -4.12 -8.57 15.16
CA TYR A 81 -3.97 -8.94 13.75
C TYR A 81 -2.97 -8.01 13.04
N ALA A 82 -3.13 -6.69 13.21
CA ALA A 82 -2.27 -5.69 12.59
C ALA A 82 -0.81 -5.79 13.08
N MET A 83 -0.60 -5.97 14.38
CA MET A 83 0.74 -6.21 14.94
C MET A 83 1.39 -7.46 14.36
N GLN A 84 0.61 -8.52 14.15
CA GLN A 84 1.14 -9.75 13.56
C GLN A 84 1.57 -9.57 12.10
N ARG A 85 0.87 -8.71 11.33
CA ARG A 85 1.31 -8.30 9.99
C ARG A 85 2.62 -7.51 10.04
N GLU A 86 2.84 -6.67 11.05
CA GLU A 86 4.10 -5.95 11.23
C GLU A 86 5.27 -6.89 11.58
N VAL A 87 5.05 -7.89 12.44
CA VAL A 87 6.04 -8.94 12.71
C VAL A 87 6.41 -9.71 11.43
N MET A 88 5.42 -10.01 10.58
CA MET A 88 5.65 -10.66 9.29
C MET A 88 6.54 -9.83 8.35
N VAL A 89 6.36 -8.50 8.35
CA VAL A 89 7.17 -7.55 7.57
C VAL A 89 8.62 -7.57 8.04
N GLU A 90 8.86 -7.50 9.36
CA GLU A 90 10.21 -7.59 9.93
C GLU A 90 10.89 -8.91 9.54
N GLU A 91 10.18 -10.02 9.69
CA GLU A 91 10.64 -11.36 9.33
C GLU A 91 10.95 -11.51 7.83
N MET A 92 10.10 -11.00 6.93
CA MET A 92 10.36 -10.98 5.49
C MET A 92 11.58 -10.11 5.14
N SER A 93 11.72 -8.97 5.79
CA SER A 93 12.85 -8.05 5.59
C SER A 93 14.17 -8.70 5.97
N GLU A 94 14.24 -9.35 7.13
CA GLU A 94 15.48 -9.97 7.60
C GLU A 94 15.81 -11.29 6.90
N LYS A 95 14.87 -12.25 6.92
CA LYS A 95 15.13 -13.64 6.50
C LYS A 95 14.99 -13.88 5.00
N VAL A 96 14.37 -12.97 4.26
CA VAL A 96 14.22 -13.11 2.81
C VAL A 96 15.00 -12.01 2.10
N GLN A 97 14.59 -10.75 2.25
CA GLN A 97 15.21 -9.66 1.50
C GLN A 97 16.68 -9.44 1.90
N GLY A 98 16.97 -9.41 3.20
CA GLY A 98 18.31 -9.21 3.74
C GLY A 98 19.29 -10.31 3.33
N GLU A 99 18.85 -11.58 3.37
CA GLU A 99 19.65 -12.71 2.91
C GLU A 99 19.89 -12.67 1.39
N LEU A 100 18.88 -12.34 0.59
CA LEU A 100 19.01 -12.20 -0.86
C LEU A 100 20.02 -11.12 -1.26
N LEU A 101 20.01 -9.97 -0.56
CA LEU A 101 20.95 -8.88 -0.81
C LEU A 101 22.40 -9.29 -0.51
N LYS A 102 22.63 -9.94 0.65
CA LYS A 102 23.96 -10.47 1.01
C LYS A 102 24.44 -11.49 -0.01
N PHE A 103 23.57 -12.45 -0.34
CA PHE A 103 23.89 -13.51 -1.30
C PHE A 103 24.21 -12.97 -2.70
N SER A 104 23.48 -11.95 -3.18
CA SER A 104 23.79 -11.33 -4.48
C SER A 104 25.19 -10.70 -4.49
N GLN A 105 25.60 -10.02 -3.42
CA GLN A 105 26.94 -9.43 -3.32
C GLN A 105 28.06 -10.48 -3.33
N GLU A 106 27.84 -11.60 -2.63
CA GLU A 106 28.75 -12.74 -2.64
C GLU A 106 28.87 -13.34 -4.05
N LEU A 107 27.73 -13.60 -4.73
CA LEU A 107 27.70 -14.12 -6.09
C LEU A 107 28.44 -13.22 -7.08
N ARG A 108 28.23 -11.89 -7.02
CA ARG A 108 28.94 -10.93 -7.89
C ARG A 108 30.45 -11.03 -7.70
N SER A 109 30.89 -11.12 -6.45
CA SER A 109 32.32 -11.19 -6.09
C SER A 109 32.94 -12.51 -6.57
N GLU A 110 32.26 -13.62 -6.34
CA GLU A 110 32.71 -14.95 -6.75
C GLU A 110 32.72 -15.11 -8.27
N ARG A 111 31.66 -14.66 -8.96
CA ARG A 111 31.59 -14.61 -10.43
C ARG A 111 32.77 -13.83 -11.01
N LYS A 112 33.04 -12.64 -10.48
CA LYS A 112 34.16 -11.80 -10.92
C LYS A 112 35.51 -12.52 -10.77
N ARG A 113 35.73 -13.24 -9.66
CA ARG A 113 36.94 -14.05 -9.42
C ARG A 113 37.09 -15.13 -10.50
N HIS A 114 36.05 -15.94 -10.75
CA HIS A 114 36.12 -16.99 -11.77
C HIS A 114 36.46 -16.44 -13.16
N PHE A 115 35.80 -15.37 -13.62
CA PHE A 115 36.14 -14.77 -14.92
C PHE A 115 37.53 -14.13 -14.97
N GLN A 116 38.08 -13.64 -13.85
CA GLN A 116 39.48 -13.24 -13.79
C GLN A 116 40.42 -14.44 -13.95
N ASP A 117 40.10 -15.58 -13.35
CA ASP A 117 40.91 -16.78 -13.46
C ASP A 117 40.87 -17.38 -14.87
N VAL A 118 39.73 -17.32 -15.57
CA VAL A 118 39.66 -17.66 -17.00
C VAL A 118 40.60 -16.77 -17.81
N ARG A 119 40.49 -15.44 -17.65
CA ARG A 119 41.35 -14.48 -18.38
C ARG A 119 42.84 -14.73 -18.12
N LYS A 120 43.24 -15.03 -16.88
CA LYS A 120 44.62 -15.40 -16.55
C LYS A 120 45.05 -16.70 -17.23
N ALA A 121 44.21 -17.74 -17.20
CA ALA A 121 44.51 -19.01 -17.83
C ALA A 121 44.63 -18.88 -19.37
N THR A 122 43.77 -18.08 -19.99
CA THR A 122 43.83 -17.78 -21.43
C THR A 122 45.08 -16.97 -21.79
N GLN A 123 45.41 -15.93 -21.02
CA GLN A 123 46.64 -15.15 -21.23
C GLN A 123 47.90 -16.01 -21.10
N HIS A 124 47.93 -16.95 -20.14
CA HIS A 124 49.05 -17.87 -19.97
C HIS A 124 49.26 -18.74 -21.22
N ILE A 125 48.21 -19.37 -21.75
CA ILE A 125 48.35 -20.21 -22.95
C ILE A 125 48.70 -19.39 -24.20
N GLU A 126 48.18 -18.16 -24.32
CA GLU A 126 48.58 -17.23 -25.39
C GLU A 126 50.07 -16.84 -25.32
N GLN A 127 50.62 -16.66 -24.11
CA GLN A 127 52.04 -16.39 -23.92
C GLN A 127 52.89 -17.59 -24.32
N CYS A 128 52.51 -18.81 -23.92
CA CYS A 128 53.18 -20.04 -24.35
C CYS A 128 53.15 -20.20 -25.89
N LEU A 129 52.01 -19.90 -26.52
CA LEU A 129 51.89 -19.91 -27.98
C LEU A 129 52.84 -18.91 -28.63
N LYS A 130 52.90 -17.67 -28.13
CA LYS A 130 53.80 -16.62 -28.65
C LYS A 130 55.27 -17.01 -28.54
N LEU A 131 55.68 -17.66 -27.45
CA LEU A 131 57.05 -18.13 -27.26
C LEU A 131 57.40 -19.23 -28.29
N MET A 132 56.52 -20.21 -28.45
CA MET A 132 56.67 -21.31 -29.42
C MET A 132 56.66 -20.81 -30.87
N ASP A 133 55.80 -19.86 -31.22
CA ASP A 133 55.80 -19.21 -32.54
C ASP A 133 57.08 -18.41 -32.80
N SER A 134 57.61 -17.75 -31.76
CA SER A 134 58.85 -16.96 -31.88
C SER A 134 60.07 -17.86 -32.10
N SER A 135 60.18 -18.97 -31.38
CA SER A 135 61.26 -19.95 -31.59
C SER A 135 61.15 -20.63 -32.95
N LYS A 136 59.93 -20.97 -33.40
CA LYS A 136 59.67 -21.49 -34.75
C LYS A 136 60.16 -20.52 -35.83
N LYS A 137 59.76 -19.24 -35.75
CA LYS A 137 60.19 -18.21 -36.71
C LYS A 137 61.70 -17.99 -36.71
N LYS A 138 62.36 -18.12 -35.56
CA LYS A 138 63.83 -18.07 -35.46
C LYS A 138 64.45 -19.24 -36.22
N PHE A 139 64.01 -20.46 -35.95
CA PHE A 139 64.49 -21.66 -36.67
C PHE A 139 64.29 -21.54 -38.19
N GLU A 140 63.10 -21.11 -38.64
CA GLU A 140 62.83 -20.89 -40.07
C GLU A 140 63.79 -19.85 -40.71
N ARG A 141 64.17 -18.80 -39.97
CA ARG A 141 65.12 -17.79 -40.45
C ARG A 141 66.52 -18.36 -40.56
N GLU A 142 67.01 -19.03 -39.52
CA GLU A 142 68.35 -19.62 -39.49
C GLU A 142 68.50 -20.69 -40.58
N TRP A 143 67.46 -21.50 -40.80
CA TRP A 143 67.42 -22.49 -41.88
C TRP A 143 67.55 -21.84 -43.26
N LYS A 144 66.77 -20.78 -43.54
CA LYS A 144 66.86 -20.04 -44.82
C LYS A 144 68.22 -19.39 -45.02
N GLU A 145 68.89 -18.95 -43.96
CA GLU A 145 70.26 -18.42 -44.05
C GLU A 145 71.29 -19.52 -44.35
N ALA A 146 71.13 -20.71 -43.73
CA ALA A 146 71.96 -21.87 -44.03
C ALA A 146 71.79 -22.34 -45.48
N GLU A 147 70.56 -22.41 -46.00
CA GLU A 147 70.27 -22.76 -47.41
C GLU A 147 70.97 -21.80 -48.38
N LYS A 148 70.94 -20.49 -48.10
CA LYS A 148 71.66 -19.49 -48.93
C LYS A 148 73.16 -19.71 -48.92
N LEU A 149 73.75 -20.01 -47.75
CA LEU A 149 75.18 -20.29 -47.63
C LEU A 149 75.56 -21.61 -48.33
N GLN A 150 74.68 -22.61 -48.27
CA GLN A 150 74.85 -23.89 -48.96
C GLN A 150 74.86 -23.69 -50.49
N MET A 151 73.88 -22.97 -51.04
CA MET A 151 73.87 -22.63 -52.47
C MET A 151 75.10 -21.82 -52.91
N ASN A 152 75.63 -20.96 -52.02
CA ASN A 152 76.86 -20.21 -52.32
C ASN A 152 78.10 -21.11 -52.31
N LEU A 153 78.20 -22.04 -51.36
CA LEU A 153 79.27 -23.03 -51.33
C LEU A 153 79.26 -23.89 -52.60
N GLU A 154 78.10 -24.41 -53.01
CA GLU A 154 77.95 -25.20 -54.24
C GLU A 154 78.42 -24.41 -55.48
N LYS A 155 78.08 -23.12 -55.57
CA LYS A 155 78.56 -22.25 -56.65
C LYS A 155 80.08 -22.09 -56.66
N LEU A 156 80.69 -21.88 -55.49
CA LEU A 156 82.15 -21.74 -55.35
C LEU A 156 82.90 -23.05 -55.64
N GLU A 157 82.32 -24.19 -55.29
CA GLU A 157 82.90 -25.51 -55.57
C GLU A 157 82.89 -25.85 -57.08
N HIS A 158 81.95 -25.29 -57.83
CA HIS A 158 81.84 -25.49 -59.28
C HIS A 158 82.57 -24.45 -60.14
N ASP A 159 83.10 -23.37 -59.55
CA ASP A 159 83.81 -22.32 -60.27
C ASP A 159 85.32 -22.65 -60.40
N CYS A 160 85.79 -22.79 -61.65
CA CYS A 160 87.19 -23.11 -61.96
C CYS A 160 88.18 -22.00 -61.60
N ASN A 161 87.70 -20.79 -61.34
CA ASN A 161 88.52 -19.63 -60.98
C ASN A 161 88.59 -19.40 -59.46
N THR A 162 87.84 -20.16 -58.66
CA THR A 162 87.78 -19.98 -57.20
C THR A 162 88.95 -20.68 -56.51
N THR A 163 89.55 -20.04 -55.50
CA THR A 163 90.68 -20.64 -54.77
C THR A 163 90.20 -21.65 -53.72
N LYS A 164 91.03 -22.66 -53.44
CA LYS A 164 90.76 -23.64 -52.38
C LYS A 164 90.50 -22.98 -51.02
N LEU A 165 91.20 -21.87 -50.73
CA LEU A 165 91.02 -21.10 -49.51
C LEU A 165 89.61 -20.49 -49.40
N ASP A 166 89.03 -20.05 -50.51
CA ASP A 166 87.70 -19.42 -50.53
C ASP A 166 86.59 -20.47 -50.35
N VAL A 167 86.75 -21.65 -50.95
CA VAL A 167 85.87 -22.81 -50.69
C VAL A 167 85.92 -23.22 -49.22
N ASP A 168 87.12 -23.35 -48.64
CA ASP A 168 87.27 -23.75 -47.24
C ASP A 168 86.69 -22.70 -46.26
N LYS A 169 86.79 -21.41 -46.59
CA LYS A 169 86.13 -20.33 -45.84
C LYS A 169 84.61 -20.43 -45.91
N ALA A 170 84.03 -20.61 -47.10
CA ALA A 170 82.59 -20.75 -47.28
C ALA A 170 82.06 -21.99 -46.56
N ARG A 171 82.80 -23.11 -46.59
CA ARG A 171 82.47 -24.34 -45.84
C ARG A 171 82.49 -24.11 -44.34
N THR A 172 83.51 -23.43 -43.81
CA THR A 172 83.59 -23.08 -42.38
C THR A 172 82.41 -22.19 -41.96
N GLN A 173 82.02 -21.22 -42.80
CA GLN A 173 80.88 -20.34 -42.54
C GLN A 173 79.54 -21.11 -42.54
N LEU A 174 79.35 -22.04 -43.48
CA LEU A 174 78.18 -22.91 -43.51
C LEU A 174 78.11 -23.79 -42.26
N ASN A 175 79.22 -24.45 -41.89
CA ASN A 175 79.27 -25.31 -40.70
C ASN A 175 78.94 -24.54 -39.41
N ALA A 176 79.46 -23.32 -39.27
CA ALA A 176 79.12 -22.44 -38.15
C ALA A 176 77.61 -22.10 -38.14
N ARG A 177 77.01 -21.84 -39.30
CA ARG A 177 75.56 -21.58 -39.39
C ARG A 177 74.73 -22.82 -39.10
N LEU A 178 75.13 -24.00 -39.57
CA LEU A 178 74.45 -25.26 -39.28
C LEU A 178 74.41 -25.58 -37.78
N HIS A 179 75.45 -25.19 -37.03
CA HIS A 179 75.42 -25.27 -35.56
C HIS A 179 74.31 -24.39 -34.96
N VAL A 180 74.20 -23.14 -35.41
CA VAL A 180 73.13 -22.20 -34.97
C VAL A 180 71.74 -22.72 -35.37
N VAL A 181 71.61 -23.33 -36.55
CA VAL A 181 70.38 -24.01 -36.98
C VAL A 181 70.00 -25.11 -35.98
N GLU A 182 70.93 -25.99 -35.60
CA GLU A 182 70.63 -27.07 -34.67
C GLU A 182 70.27 -26.55 -33.27
N GLU A 183 70.93 -25.50 -32.78
CA GLU A 183 70.54 -24.82 -31.53
C GLU A 183 69.11 -24.26 -31.61
N SER A 184 68.78 -23.54 -32.69
CA SER A 184 67.44 -22.96 -32.87
C SER A 184 66.34 -24.01 -33.07
N LYS A 185 66.65 -25.15 -33.68
CA LYS A 185 65.77 -26.31 -33.83
C LYS A 185 65.50 -26.97 -32.48
N ASN A 186 66.52 -27.16 -31.65
CA ASN A 186 66.38 -27.72 -30.30
C ASN A 186 65.55 -26.79 -29.41
N GLU A 187 65.75 -25.48 -29.50
CA GLU A 187 64.91 -24.49 -28.81
C GLU A 187 63.44 -24.56 -29.27
N TYR A 188 63.20 -24.62 -30.58
CA TYR A 188 61.84 -24.79 -31.10
C TYR A 188 61.19 -26.09 -30.62
N ALA A 189 61.90 -27.22 -30.69
CA ALA A 189 61.41 -28.51 -30.21
C ALA A 189 61.04 -28.48 -28.72
N SER A 190 61.88 -27.85 -27.89
CA SER A 190 61.62 -27.64 -26.46
C SER A 190 60.37 -26.80 -26.21
N GLN A 191 60.26 -25.63 -26.88
CA GLN A 191 59.10 -24.76 -26.73
C GLN A 191 57.80 -25.40 -27.24
N LEU A 192 57.87 -26.21 -28.30
CA LEU A 192 56.74 -26.98 -28.82
C LEU A 192 56.26 -28.04 -27.83
N GLN A 193 57.19 -28.77 -27.21
CA GLN A 193 56.85 -29.75 -26.17
C GLN A 193 56.17 -29.09 -24.98
N ASN A 194 56.73 -27.97 -24.50
CA ASN A 194 56.17 -27.18 -23.41
C ASN A 194 54.76 -26.64 -23.76
N PHE A 195 54.60 -26.04 -24.93
CA PHE A 195 53.30 -25.53 -25.39
C PHE A 195 52.24 -26.64 -25.46
N ASN A 196 52.56 -27.80 -26.04
CA ASN A 196 51.63 -28.92 -26.13
C ASN A 196 51.24 -29.47 -24.74
N GLN A 197 52.15 -29.44 -23.77
CA GLN A 197 51.86 -29.82 -22.39
C GLN A 197 50.92 -28.82 -21.72
N GLU A 198 51.22 -27.53 -21.81
CA GLU A 198 50.39 -26.46 -21.23
C GLU A 198 49.03 -26.34 -21.91
N GLN A 199 48.96 -26.57 -23.23
CA GLN A 199 47.70 -26.60 -23.98
C GLN A 199 46.79 -27.73 -23.49
N ARG A 200 47.33 -28.96 -23.37
CA ARG A 200 46.56 -30.08 -22.82
C ARG A 200 46.05 -29.75 -21.43
N LYS A 201 46.94 -29.29 -20.54
CA LYS A 201 46.57 -28.90 -19.17
C LYS A 201 45.49 -27.81 -19.14
N HIS A 202 45.58 -26.81 -20.01
CA HIS A 202 44.59 -25.74 -20.12
C HIS A 202 43.20 -26.31 -20.41
N PHE A 203 43.06 -27.14 -21.45
CA PHE A 203 41.76 -27.64 -21.91
C PHE A 203 41.25 -28.87 -21.16
N THR A 204 42.11 -29.65 -20.49
CA THR A 204 41.67 -30.86 -19.77
C THR A 204 41.61 -30.69 -18.25
N VAL A 205 42.23 -29.64 -17.70
CA VAL A 205 42.28 -29.41 -16.25
C VAL A 205 41.86 -27.99 -15.89
N SER A 206 42.63 -26.98 -16.29
CA SER A 206 42.47 -25.63 -15.75
C SER A 206 41.14 -24.98 -16.14
N LEU A 207 40.82 -24.91 -17.44
CA LEU A 207 39.58 -24.29 -17.91
C LEU A 207 38.33 -25.07 -17.45
N PRO A 208 38.29 -26.42 -17.56
CA PRO A 208 37.16 -27.18 -17.03
C PRO A 208 36.89 -26.96 -15.55
N GLN A 209 37.92 -26.88 -14.70
CA GLN A 209 37.77 -26.62 -13.28
C GLN A 209 37.18 -25.24 -12.98
N ILE A 210 37.61 -24.21 -13.72
CA ILE A 210 37.08 -22.85 -13.53
C ILE A 210 35.61 -22.79 -13.97
N TYR A 211 35.27 -23.41 -15.10
CA TYR A 211 33.89 -23.47 -15.61
C TYR A 211 32.98 -24.35 -14.77
N GLN A 212 33.49 -25.41 -14.14
CA GLN A 212 32.75 -26.15 -13.13
C GLN A 212 32.41 -25.24 -11.94
N GLY A 213 33.34 -24.41 -11.48
CA GLY A 213 33.05 -23.41 -10.44
C GLY A 213 31.96 -22.40 -10.85
N LEU A 214 31.95 -21.96 -12.12
CA LEU A 214 30.86 -21.12 -12.65
C LEU A 214 29.52 -21.86 -12.70
N GLN A 215 29.53 -23.14 -13.06
CA GLN A 215 28.32 -23.98 -13.06
C GLN A 215 27.77 -24.16 -11.64
N ASP A 216 28.64 -24.51 -10.68
CA ASP A 216 28.26 -24.67 -9.27
C ASP A 216 27.69 -23.36 -8.70
N LEU A 217 28.27 -22.21 -9.08
CA LEU A 217 27.77 -20.88 -8.72
C LEU A 217 26.36 -20.62 -9.28
N ASP A 218 26.11 -20.96 -10.55
CA ASP A 218 24.82 -20.76 -11.23
C ASP A 218 23.72 -21.67 -10.66
N GLU A 219 24.07 -22.93 -10.38
CA GLU A 219 23.20 -23.92 -9.75
C GLU A 219 22.88 -23.51 -8.31
N LYS A 220 23.89 -23.09 -7.52
CA LYS A 220 23.70 -22.56 -6.16
C LYS A 220 22.77 -21.35 -6.18
N ARG A 221 22.96 -20.41 -7.11
CA ARG A 221 22.04 -19.26 -7.28
C ARG A 221 20.60 -19.73 -7.48
N SER A 222 20.40 -20.66 -8.42
CA SER A 222 19.06 -21.15 -8.77
C SER A 222 18.40 -21.89 -7.60
N LEU A 223 19.15 -22.67 -6.84
CA LEU A 223 18.69 -23.35 -5.63
C LEU A 223 18.32 -22.35 -4.52
N THR A 224 19.18 -21.37 -4.23
CA THR A 224 18.91 -20.33 -3.21
C THR A 224 17.69 -19.51 -3.58
N LEU A 225 17.53 -19.15 -4.86
CA LEU A 225 16.35 -18.46 -5.36
C LEU A 225 15.07 -19.28 -5.11
N GLY A 226 15.08 -20.57 -5.46
CA GLY A 226 13.95 -21.46 -5.16
C GLY A 226 13.68 -21.60 -3.65
N GLY A 227 14.73 -21.62 -2.83
CA GLY A 227 14.62 -21.57 -1.37
C GLY A 227 13.96 -20.30 -0.86
N SER A 228 14.31 -19.15 -1.44
CA SER A 228 13.75 -17.85 -1.07
C SER A 228 12.25 -17.72 -1.42
N TYR A 229 11.78 -18.35 -2.49
CA TYR A 229 10.34 -18.44 -2.79
C TYR A 229 9.59 -19.19 -1.69
N LYS A 230 10.16 -20.30 -1.20
CA LYS A 230 9.59 -21.07 -0.10
C LYS A 230 9.64 -20.30 1.21
N ALA A 231 10.74 -19.60 1.48
CA ALA A 231 10.90 -18.77 2.68
C ALA A 231 9.85 -17.65 2.72
N LEU A 232 9.61 -16.97 1.59
CA LEU A 232 8.60 -15.92 1.48
C LEU A 232 7.20 -16.42 1.85
N ALA A 233 6.80 -17.60 1.34
CA ALA A 233 5.53 -18.24 1.72
C ALA A 233 5.53 -18.72 3.18
N GLY A 234 6.67 -19.25 3.64
CA GLY A 234 6.84 -19.78 5.00
C GLY A 234 6.63 -18.72 6.08
N VAL A 235 7.12 -17.49 5.87
CA VAL A 235 6.91 -16.38 6.82
C VAL A 235 5.43 -16.06 7.00
N GLU A 236 4.62 -16.12 5.94
CA GLU A 236 3.18 -15.89 6.04
C GLU A 236 2.44 -17.07 6.69
N GLN A 237 2.87 -18.31 6.41
CA GLN A 237 2.32 -19.49 7.08
C GLN A 237 2.57 -19.48 8.58
N GLN A 238 3.70 -18.94 9.05
CA GLN A 238 4.01 -18.85 10.48
C GLN A 238 3.01 -17.99 11.25
N ILE A 239 2.49 -16.93 10.64
CA ILE A 239 1.55 -16.03 11.30
C ILE A 239 0.09 -16.47 11.19
N SER A 240 -0.23 -17.35 10.24
CA SER A 240 -1.59 -17.80 9.95
C SER A 240 -2.34 -18.32 11.18
N PRO A 241 -1.76 -19.15 12.09
CA PRO A 241 -2.46 -19.59 13.29
C PRO A 241 -2.88 -18.45 14.23
N ILE A 242 -2.04 -17.41 14.35
CA ILE A 242 -2.31 -16.26 15.22
C ILE A 242 -3.40 -15.39 14.58
N ILE A 243 -3.36 -15.22 13.26
CA ILE A 243 -4.44 -14.56 12.50
C ILE A 243 -5.76 -15.29 12.73
N SER A 244 -5.80 -16.61 12.58
CA SER A 244 -7.00 -17.42 12.80
C SER A 244 -7.53 -17.22 14.22
N LYS A 245 -6.65 -17.20 15.23
CA LYS A 245 -7.03 -16.93 16.62
C LYS A 245 -7.65 -15.53 16.81
N CYS A 246 -7.11 -14.50 16.14
CA CYS A 246 -7.69 -13.15 16.20
C CYS A 246 -9.11 -13.13 15.61
N LEU A 247 -9.30 -13.80 14.46
CA LEU A 247 -10.61 -13.91 13.82
C LEU A 247 -11.61 -14.70 14.68
N GLU A 248 -11.19 -15.80 15.29
CA GLU A 248 -11.98 -16.54 16.28
C GLU A 248 -12.35 -15.67 17.49
N GLY A 249 -11.42 -14.84 17.98
CA GLY A 249 -11.66 -13.87 19.04
C GLY A 249 -12.77 -12.88 18.69
N MET A 250 -12.80 -12.38 17.45
CA MET A 250 -13.87 -11.50 16.96
C MET A 250 -15.23 -12.21 16.92
N VAL A 251 -15.26 -13.46 16.43
CA VAL A 251 -16.48 -14.28 16.40
C VAL A 251 -17.00 -14.51 17.82
N ASN A 252 -16.11 -14.87 18.75
CA ASN A 252 -16.45 -15.08 20.15
C ASN A 252 -16.95 -13.81 20.84
N ALA A 253 -16.40 -12.65 20.49
CA ALA A 253 -16.92 -11.36 20.95
C ALA A 253 -18.34 -11.09 20.44
N GLY A 254 -18.66 -11.45 19.19
CA GLY A 254 -20.03 -11.40 18.68
C GLY A 254 -20.98 -12.30 19.48
N ASN A 255 -20.54 -13.51 19.81
CA ASN A 255 -21.33 -14.48 20.57
C ASN A 255 -21.52 -14.10 22.05
N SER A 256 -20.70 -13.21 22.60
CA SER A 256 -20.79 -12.77 23.99
C SER A 256 -21.79 -11.63 24.24
N VAL A 257 -22.44 -11.12 23.18
CA VAL A 257 -23.49 -10.11 23.31
C VAL A 257 -24.75 -10.73 23.93
N ASP A 258 -25.18 -10.19 25.07
CA ASP A 258 -26.32 -10.68 25.83
C ASP A 258 -27.38 -9.57 25.99
N VAL A 259 -28.43 -9.68 25.19
CA VAL A 259 -29.53 -8.72 25.14
C VAL A 259 -30.31 -8.65 26.46
N LYS A 260 -30.42 -9.77 27.19
CA LYS A 260 -31.16 -9.81 28.46
C LYS A 260 -30.35 -9.18 29.58
N LYS A 261 -29.06 -9.47 29.65
CA LYS A 261 -28.13 -8.80 30.55
C LYS A 261 -28.09 -7.30 30.29
N ASP A 262 -27.99 -6.89 29.03
CA ASP A 262 -27.97 -5.46 28.68
C ASP A 262 -29.27 -4.75 29.08
N SER A 263 -30.43 -5.39 28.87
CA SER A 263 -31.72 -4.85 29.33
C SER A 263 -31.78 -4.71 30.86
N ALA A 264 -31.24 -5.68 31.60
CA ALA A 264 -31.17 -5.62 33.06
C ALA A 264 -30.28 -4.46 33.54
N VAL A 265 -29.13 -4.24 32.88
CA VAL A 265 -28.25 -3.08 33.16
C VAL A 265 -29.01 -1.77 32.96
N VAL A 266 -29.85 -1.63 31.92
CA VAL A 266 -30.69 -0.43 31.74
C VAL A 266 -31.64 -0.23 32.92
N VAL A 267 -32.31 -1.30 33.38
CA VAL A 267 -33.20 -1.22 34.54
C VAL A 267 -32.43 -0.78 35.79
N GLU A 268 -31.27 -1.38 36.06
CA GLU A 268 -30.42 -1.00 37.20
C GLU A 268 -29.97 0.46 37.13
N MET A 269 -29.66 0.97 35.94
CA MET A 269 -29.22 2.35 35.75
C MET A 269 -30.34 3.38 35.93
N TYR A 270 -31.57 3.07 35.51
CA TYR A 270 -32.64 4.07 35.41
C TYR A 270 -33.86 3.81 36.30
N LYS A 271 -33.92 2.69 37.02
CA LYS A 271 -35.02 2.42 37.97
C LYS A 271 -35.04 3.53 39.03
N SER A 272 -36.07 4.37 38.98
CA SER A 272 -36.23 5.53 39.86
C SER A 272 -36.61 5.17 41.30
N GLY A 273 -37.00 3.91 41.54
CA GLY A 273 -37.57 3.47 42.81
C GLY A 273 -39.02 3.93 43.04
N LEU A 274 -39.63 4.66 42.10
CA LEU A 274 -41.04 5.04 42.19
C LEU A 274 -41.93 3.82 41.95
N GLU A 275 -42.93 3.66 42.81
CA GLU A 275 -43.98 2.66 42.62
C GLU A 275 -45.00 3.13 41.58
N ALA A 276 -45.62 2.18 40.90
CA ALA A 276 -46.71 2.50 39.98
C ALA A 276 -47.87 3.13 40.76
N PRO A 277 -48.52 4.20 40.23
CA PRO A 277 -49.70 4.76 40.86
C PRO A 277 -50.76 3.67 41.11
N GLY A 278 -51.21 3.55 42.35
CA GLY A 278 -52.31 2.66 42.72
C GLY A 278 -53.68 3.22 42.32
N ASP A 279 -54.72 2.44 42.54
CA ASP A 279 -56.09 2.87 42.27
C ASP A 279 -56.46 4.08 43.13
N TYR A 280 -57.13 5.06 42.52
CA TYR A 280 -57.68 6.17 43.28
C TYR A 280 -58.80 5.66 44.18
N PRO A 281 -58.81 6.00 45.48
CA PRO A 281 -59.89 5.61 46.36
C PRO A 281 -61.21 6.27 45.91
N PHE A 282 -62.33 5.57 46.10
CA PHE A 282 -63.65 6.16 45.88
C PHE A 282 -63.92 7.24 46.94
N GLU A 283 -64.13 8.47 46.48
CA GLU A 283 -64.53 9.59 47.34
C GLU A 283 -66.06 9.65 47.45
N ASP A 284 -66.61 9.05 48.50
CA ASP A 284 -68.05 9.06 48.78
C ASP A 284 -68.49 10.38 49.43
N PHE A 285 -68.98 11.32 48.62
CA PHE A 285 -69.53 12.59 49.11
C PHE A 285 -70.92 12.46 49.76
N THR A 286 -71.57 11.29 49.69
CA THR A 286 -72.90 11.09 50.30
C THR A 286 -72.83 10.78 51.81
N GLN A 287 -71.63 10.49 52.33
CA GLN A 287 -71.37 10.34 53.77
C GLN A 287 -71.15 11.68 54.48
N GLY A 288 -72.07 12.63 54.29
CA GLY A 288 -72.10 13.88 55.05
C GLY A 288 -72.88 13.75 56.37
N ALA A 289 -72.50 12.86 57.32
CA ALA A 289 -72.98 12.93 58.72
C ALA A 289 -72.39 11.95 59.77
N THR A 290 -71.41 11.09 59.47
CA THR A 290 -70.80 10.25 60.53
C THR A 290 -69.29 10.28 60.47
N ARG A 291 -68.70 11.21 61.25
CA ARG A 291 -67.35 11.02 61.77
C ARG A 291 -67.36 9.86 62.77
N PRO A 292 -66.48 8.85 62.66
CA PRO A 292 -65.98 8.14 63.82
C PRO A 292 -64.78 8.92 64.35
N ARG A 293 -64.93 9.55 65.52
CA ARG A 293 -63.78 10.07 66.30
C ARG A 293 -63.20 8.92 67.12
N GLY A 294 -62.15 8.30 66.59
CA GLY A 294 -61.20 7.44 67.31
C GLY A 294 -60.04 7.15 66.37
N ARG A 295 -58.97 7.97 66.39
CA ARG A 295 -57.64 7.61 66.93
C ARG A 295 -57.26 6.17 66.57
N THR A 296 -56.30 5.97 65.66
CA THR A 296 -54.88 6.28 65.88
C THR A 296 -54.17 6.96 64.70
N GLY A 297 -53.40 8.03 64.97
CA GLY A 297 -52.16 8.30 64.21
C GLY A 297 -52.10 9.49 63.24
N SER A 298 -52.50 10.69 63.69
CA SER A 298 -51.85 11.98 63.37
C SER A 298 -50.31 11.88 63.50
N ASP A 299 -49.41 12.56 62.78
CA ASP A 299 -49.45 13.86 62.11
C ASP A 299 -48.33 13.97 61.05
N CYS A 300 -48.55 14.80 60.03
CA CYS A 300 -47.47 15.52 59.36
C CYS A 300 -47.48 16.97 59.87
N ILE A 301 -46.32 17.52 60.29
CA ILE A 301 -45.84 18.94 60.24
C ILE A 301 -44.56 19.04 61.13
N PRO A 302 -43.58 19.91 60.80
CA PRO A 302 -42.15 19.63 60.95
C PRO A 302 -41.53 20.11 62.28
N ALA A 303 -40.66 19.29 62.86
CA ALA A 303 -39.86 19.66 64.03
C ALA A 303 -38.52 20.30 63.62
N VAL A 304 -38.24 21.46 64.21
CA VAL A 304 -36.96 22.19 64.24
C VAL A 304 -35.87 21.31 64.89
N PRO A 305 -34.61 21.30 64.42
CA PRO A 305 -33.62 20.33 64.87
C PRO A 305 -33.00 20.74 66.21
N LYS A 306 -32.98 19.80 67.18
CA LYS A 306 -31.99 19.81 68.25
C LYS A 306 -30.92 18.76 67.95
N MET A 307 -29.69 19.28 67.97
CA MET A 307 -28.41 18.60 67.82
C MET A 307 -28.29 17.47 68.85
N ASP A 308 -27.92 16.27 68.41
CA ASP A 308 -26.74 15.53 68.90
C ASP A 308 -26.59 14.18 68.16
N GLY A 309 -25.45 14.03 67.45
CA GLY A 309 -24.70 12.78 67.46
C GLY A 309 -24.82 11.77 66.30
N VAL A 310 -23.95 11.94 65.29
CA VAL A 310 -23.12 10.87 64.66
C VAL A 310 -23.66 10.05 63.46
N THR A 311 -23.15 10.47 62.29
CA THR A 311 -22.62 9.73 61.10
C THR A 311 -23.50 9.32 59.90
N SER A 312 -23.12 9.94 58.77
CA SER A 312 -22.75 9.35 57.47
C SER A 312 -23.60 9.77 56.25
N ASP A 313 -22.95 10.64 55.48
CA ASP A 313 -23.11 11.12 54.10
C ASP A 313 -24.13 10.49 53.13
N GLY A 314 -24.82 11.39 52.40
CA GLY A 314 -25.51 11.07 51.14
C GLY A 314 -26.38 12.22 50.60
N LYS A 315 -25.81 13.11 49.79
CA LYS A 315 -26.49 14.24 49.12
C LYS A 315 -27.53 13.78 48.09
N GLN A 316 -28.77 14.23 48.23
CA GLN A 316 -29.79 14.27 47.16
C GLN A 316 -29.79 15.66 46.47
N ILE A 317 -29.79 15.66 45.13
CA ILE A 317 -30.18 16.81 44.30
C ILE A 317 -31.52 16.46 43.64
N MET A 318 -32.51 17.34 43.84
CA MET A 318 -33.85 17.24 43.25
C MET A 318 -33.84 17.57 41.75
N SER A 319 -34.54 16.77 40.94
CA SER A 319 -34.92 17.12 39.57
C SER A 319 -36.42 16.86 39.35
N LYS A 320 -37.17 17.94 39.14
CA LYS A 320 -38.54 17.95 38.63
C LYS A 320 -38.47 17.84 37.11
N THR A 321 -38.98 16.78 36.49
CA THR A 321 -39.35 16.86 35.06
C THR A 321 -40.61 16.06 34.75
N LYS A 322 -41.50 16.74 34.05
CA LYS A 322 -42.84 16.34 33.60
C LYS A 322 -42.74 15.43 32.38
N ASN A 323 -43.57 14.39 32.36
CA ASN A 323 -43.91 13.57 31.20
C ASN A 323 -44.23 14.41 29.96
N LYS A 324 -43.68 14.05 28.79
CA LYS A 324 -44.40 13.99 27.50
C LYS A 324 -43.78 12.93 26.57
N LEU A 325 -44.57 11.89 26.32
CA LEU A 325 -44.39 10.82 25.34
C LEU A 325 -44.66 11.36 23.91
N TRP A 326 -43.88 10.96 22.90
CA TRP A 326 -44.21 11.10 21.47
C TRP A 326 -43.80 9.83 20.71
N LEU A 327 -44.78 9.14 20.13
CA LEU A 327 -44.64 8.04 19.17
C LEU A 327 -44.83 8.59 17.75
N PHE A 328 -43.96 8.14 16.83
CA PHE A 328 -44.03 8.19 15.36
C PHE A 328 -44.95 9.20 14.67
N GLY A 329 -44.35 10.22 14.04
CA GLY A 329 -44.97 11.06 13.02
C GLY A 329 -44.02 12.16 12.53
N LYS A 330 -43.77 12.23 11.22
CA LYS A 330 -43.03 13.34 10.59
C LYS A 330 -43.69 14.66 11.01
N LYS A 331 -42.94 15.55 11.68
CA LYS A 331 -43.45 16.88 12.05
C LYS A 331 -43.49 17.78 10.81
N PRO A 332 -44.62 18.43 10.50
CA PRO A 332 -44.57 19.62 9.64
C PRO A 332 -43.81 20.72 10.39
N MET A 333 -42.95 21.47 9.70
CA MET A 333 -42.37 22.70 10.24
C MET A 333 -43.51 23.62 10.68
N LYS A 334 -43.70 23.79 11.99
CA LYS A 334 -44.52 24.89 12.51
C LYS A 334 -43.80 26.18 12.13
N ASN A 335 -44.38 26.95 11.21
CA ASN A 335 -44.08 28.37 11.11
C ASN A 335 -44.49 28.98 12.46
N SER A 336 -43.51 29.29 13.31
CA SER A 336 -43.75 29.97 14.58
C SER A 336 -44.19 31.40 14.24
N THR A 337 -45.46 31.69 14.48
CA THR A 337 -46.03 33.03 14.30
C THR A 337 -45.35 34.00 15.25
N LEU A 338 -45.18 35.25 14.81
CA LEU A 338 -44.51 36.34 15.55
C LEU A 338 -44.96 36.46 17.03
N GLU A 339 -46.20 36.07 17.34
CA GLU A 339 -46.78 36.08 18.68
C GLU A 339 -46.12 35.11 19.69
N ASP A 340 -45.48 34.03 19.24
CA ASP A 340 -44.83 33.04 20.13
C ASP A 340 -43.61 33.63 20.88
N TYR A 341 -43.00 34.68 20.33
CA TYR A 341 -41.80 35.31 20.89
C TYR A 341 -42.11 36.54 21.75
N ASN A 342 -43.29 37.15 21.60
CA ASN A 342 -43.66 38.38 22.29
C ASN A 342 -44.05 38.17 23.77
N ASN A 343 -44.39 36.94 24.16
CA ASN A 343 -44.81 36.60 25.53
C ASN A 343 -43.66 36.09 26.43
N LEU A 344 -42.41 36.18 25.97
CA LEU A 344 -41.24 35.68 26.70
C LEU A 344 -40.44 36.84 27.34
N PRO A 345 -39.89 36.67 28.56
CA PRO A 345 -38.98 37.65 29.15
C PRO A 345 -37.81 37.98 28.20
N PRO A 346 -37.31 39.23 28.15
CA PRO A 346 -36.37 39.70 27.12
C PRO A 346 -35.13 38.81 26.91
N GLU A 347 -34.57 38.30 28.01
CA GLU A 347 -33.35 37.48 27.99
C GLU A 347 -33.61 36.04 27.52
N GLN A 348 -34.78 35.49 27.85
CA GLN A 348 -35.23 34.19 27.31
C GLN A 348 -35.64 34.30 25.84
N ARG A 349 -36.23 35.43 25.43
CA ARG A 349 -36.56 35.75 24.04
C ARG A 349 -35.29 35.82 23.19
N HIS A 350 -34.27 36.55 23.64
CA HIS A 350 -32.99 36.66 22.97
C HIS A 350 -32.31 35.29 22.80
N ARG A 351 -32.25 34.46 23.87
CA ARG A 351 -31.66 33.12 23.80
C ARG A 351 -32.40 32.17 22.84
N LYS A 352 -33.74 32.20 22.83
CA LYS A 352 -34.53 31.36 21.91
C LYS A 352 -34.43 31.83 20.45
N LEU A 353 -34.40 33.14 20.21
CA LEU A 353 -34.20 33.69 18.86
C LEU A 353 -32.79 33.36 18.34
N GLN A 354 -31.76 33.41 19.18
CA GLN A 354 -30.40 32.97 18.81
C GLN A 354 -30.33 31.48 18.48
N GLN A 355 -31.00 30.63 19.25
CA GLN A 355 -31.08 29.19 18.94
C GLN A 355 -31.82 28.94 17.61
N ARG A 356 -32.92 29.66 17.37
CA ARG A 356 -33.65 29.53 16.11
C ARG A 356 -32.83 30.02 14.91
N LEU A 357 -32.07 31.09 15.09
CA LEU A 357 -31.14 31.61 14.09
C LEU A 357 -30.06 30.58 13.73
N SER A 358 -29.45 29.92 14.72
CA SER A 358 -28.43 28.91 14.45
C SER A 358 -28.99 27.67 13.76
N GLU A 359 -30.21 27.25 14.12
CA GLU A 359 -30.93 26.17 13.43
C GLU A 359 -31.22 26.53 11.97
N LEU A 360 -31.74 27.73 11.70
CA LEU A 360 -32.02 28.18 10.34
C LEU A 360 -30.76 28.35 9.48
N LYS A 361 -29.66 28.87 10.05
CA LYS A 361 -28.37 28.97 9.36
C LYS A 361 -27.80 27.59 9.00
N LYS A 362 -27.98 26.59 9.88
CA LYS A 362 -27.57 25.22 9.59
C LYS A 362 -28.40 24.58 8.48
N GLU A 363 -29.72 24.79 8.48
CA GLU A 363 -30.58 24.29 7.39
C GLU A 363 -30.28 25.01 6.07
N LEU A 364 -30.04 26.33 6.10
CA LEU A 364 -29.60 27.09 4.92
C LEU A 364 -28.32 26.53 4.31
N GLN A 365 -27.31 26.21 5.16
CA GLN A 365 -26.06 25.63 4.67
C GLN A 365 -26.29 24.27 4.01
N LYS A 366 -27.14 23.42 4.60
CA LYS A 366 -27.48 22.11 4.06
C LYS A 366 -28.17 22.21 2.69
N GLU A 367 -29.09 23.16 2.52
CA GLU A 367 -29.75 23.40 1.23
C GLU A 367 -28.78 23.97 0.19
N LEU A 368 -27.83 24.83 0.59
CA LEU A 368 -26.76 25.33 -0.30
C LEU A 368 -25.83 24.20 -0.77
N ASP A 369 -25.40 23.32 0.14
CA ASP A 369 -24.56 22.16 -0.20
C ASP A 369 -25.31 21.20 -1.15
N GLN A 370 -26.62 21.02 -0.93
CA GLN A 370 -27.49 20.22 -1.80
C GLN A 370 -27.61 20.85 -3.19
N ARG A 371 -27.80 22.17 -3.28
CA ARG A 371 -27.83 22.90 -4.56
C ARG A 371 -26.52 22.74 -5.33
N ASP A 372 -25.39 22.92 -4.66
CA ASP A 372 -24.07 22.82 -5.29
C ASP A 372 -23.81 21.40 -5.80
N GLY A 373 -24.29 20.38 -5.09
CA GLY A 373 -24.33 19.00 -5.58
C GLY A 373 -25.20 18.82 -6.82
N MET A 374 -26.41 19.40 -6.83
CA MET A 374 -27.31 19.34 -7.99
C MET A 374 -26.75 20.05 -9.22
N VAL A 375 -26.08 21.21 -9.05
CA VAL A 375 -25.42 21.92 -10.16
C VAL A 375 -24.33 21.05 -10.79
N LYS A 376 -23.51 20.36 -9.98
CA LYS A 376 -22.51 19.42 -10.49
C LYS A 376 -23.16 18.25 -11.24
N MET A 377 -24.27 17.71 -10.74
CA MET A 377 -25.00 16.65 -11.46
C MET A 377 -25.60 17.14 -12.77
N LYS A 378 -26.09 18.39 -12.81
CA LYS A 378 -26.59 19.03 -14.03
C LYS A 378 -25.49 19.08 -15.09
N ASP A 379 -24.29 19.54 -14.72
CA ASP A 379 -23.13 19.61 -15.63
C ASP A 379 -22.76 18.22 -16.19
N VAL A 380 -22.88 17.17 -15.38
CA VAL A 380 -22.62 15.78 -15.81
C VAL A 380 -23.68 15.31 -16.81
N TYR A 381 -24.96 15.63 -16.60
CA TYR A 381 -26.05 15.25 -17.49
C TYR A 381 -26.07 16.08 -18.79
N GLU A 382 -25.66 17.34 -18.75
CA GLU A 382 -25.45 18.16 -19.95
C GLU A 382 -24.31 17.63 -20.83
N LYS A 383 -23.22 17.15 -20.21
CA LYS A 383 -22.08 16.57 -20.93
C LYS A 383 -22.34 15.14 -21.41
N ASN A 384 -23.24 14.39 -20.74
CA ASN A 384 -23.52 12.99 -21.03
C ASN A 384 -25.04 12.71 -21.03
N PRO A 385 -25.74 12.94 -22.16
CA PRO A 385 -27.21 12.79 -22.24
C PRO A 385 -27.76 11.39 -21.92
N ASN A 386 -26.91 10.37 -21.96
CA ASN A 386 -27.30 8.98 -21.64
C ASN A 386 -27.42 8.71 -20.12
N LEU A 387 -26.89 9.61 -19.27
CA LEU A 387 -26.90 9.44 -17.81
C LEU A 387 -28.13 10.02 -17.12
N GLY A 388 -28.91 10.84 -17.82
CA GLY A 388 -30.18 11.38 -17.33
C GLY A 388 -30.58 12.69 -18.01
N ASP A 389 -31.81 13.14 -17.75
CA ASP A 389 -32.36 14.37 -18.31
C ASP A 389 -32.00 15.58 -17.45
N SER A 390 -31.24 16.52 -18.02
CA SER A 390 -30.81 17.76 -17.34
C SER A 390 -31.99 18.65 -16.92
N THR A 391 -33.11 18.61 -17.64
CA THR A 391 -34.29 19.46 -17.36
C THR A 391 -34.99 19.10 -16.04
N VAL A 392 -34.91 17.83 -15.62
CA VAL A 392 -35.45 17.34 -14.34
C VAL A 392 -34.62 17.86 -13.16
N ILE A 393 -33.29 17.89 -13.32
CA ILE A 393 -32.39 18.46 -12.32
C ILE A 393 -32.57 19.97 -12.24
N GLU A 394 -32.77 20.65 -13.37
CA GLU A 394 -32.97 22.10 -13.41
C GLU A 394 -34.24 22.54 -12.66
N THR A 395 -35.33 21.77 -12.78
CA THR A 395 -36.54 21.98 -11.98
C THR A 395 -36.27 21.82 -10.48
N SER A 396 -35.49 20.79 -10.10
CA SER A 396 -35.12 20.54 -8.70
C SER A 396 -34.21 21.64 -8.13
N ILE A 397 -33.28 22.18 -8.94
CA ILE A 397 -32.43 23.32 -8.58
C ILE A 397 -33.29 24.56 -8.34
N SER A 398 -34.30 24.82 -9.18
CA SER A 398 -35.21 25.95 -9.02
C SER A 398 -36.03 25.86 -7.73
N GLU A 399 -36.58 24.69 -7.39
CA GLU A 399 -37.33 24.46 -6.15
C GLU A 399 -36.45 24.61 -4.89
N ASN A 400 -35.22 24.10 -4.96
CA ASN A 400 -34.24 24.25 -3.90
C ASN A 400 -33.83 25.72 -3.72
N SER A 401 -33.65 26.46 -4.82
CA SER A 401 -33.32 27.90 -4.80
C SER A 401 -34.44 28.72 -4.16
N ALA A 402 -35.72 28.43 -4.47
CA ALA A 402 -36.86 29.05 -3.81
C ALA A 402 -36.92 28.73 -2.29
N THR A 403 -36.41 27.58 -1.87
CA THR A 403 -36.32 27.20 -0.46
C THR A 403 -35.20 27.93 0.26
N ILE A 404 -34.04 28.09 -0.40
CA ILE A 404 -32.92 28.91 0.07
C ILE A 404 -33.37 30.36 0.29
N GLU A 405 -34.06 30.97 -0.67
CA GLU A 405 -34.58 32.34 -0.54
C GLU A 405 -35.57 32.49 0.63
N ARG A 406 -36.43 31.49 0.83
CA ARG A 406 -37.36 31.46 1.98
C ARG A 406 -36.62 31.39 3.31
N LEU A 407 -35.59 30.55 3.41
CA LEU A 407 -34.75 30.42 4.61
C LEU A 407 -33.97 31.71 4.87
N GLN A 408 -33.40 32.34 3.84
CA GLN A 408 -32.70 33.63 3.95
C GLN A 408 -33.64 34.74 4.43
N THR A 409 -34.87 34.79 3.91
CA THR A 409 -35.88 35.77 4.33
C THR A 409 -36.26 35.57 5.81
N GLU A 410 -36.44 34.33 6.24
CA GLU A 410 -36.74 34.03 7.65
C GLU A 410 -35.56 34.31 8.57
N ILE A 411 -34.32 34.04 8.13
CA ILE A 411 -33.11 34.42 8.87
C ILE A 411 -33.06 35.94 9.05
N ALA A 412 -33.25 36.71 7.97
CA ALA A 412 -33.26 38.18 8.04
C ALA A 412 -34.36 38.69 8.99
N ARG A 413 -35.53 38.05 9.00
CA ARG A 413 -36.63 38.36 9.94
C ARG A 413 -36.22 38.11 11.39
N ILE A 414 -35.59 36.98 11.70
CA ILE A 414 -35.13 36.65 13.05
C ILE A 414 -33.96 37.54 13.48
N GLU A 415 -33.06 37.91 12.57
CA GLU A 415 -31.97 38.87 12.83
C GLU A 415 -32.53 40.27 13.16
N SER A 416 -33.56 40.73 12.44
CA SER A 416 -34.27 41.98 12.76
C SER A 416 -34.91 41.94 14.16
N LEU A 417 -35.57 40.84 14.51
CA LEU A 417 -36.19 40.65 15.83
C LEU A 417 -35.15 40.59 16.96
N LEU A 418 -33.96 40.03 16.69
CA LEU A 418 -32.83 40.06 17.63
C LEU A 418 -32.27 41.47 17.82
N LEU A 419 -32.23 42.26 16.75
CA LEU A 419 -31.79 43.66 16.81
C LEU A 419 -32.77 44.52 17.63
N GLU A 420 -34.08 44.32 17.45
CA GLU A 420 -35.13 44.97 18.25
C GLU A 420 -35.03 44.63 19.75
N THR A 421 -34.66 43.38 20.10
CA THR A 421 -34.43 43.02 21.52
C THR A 421 -33.20 43.68 22.15
N LYS A 422 -32.25 44.20 21.34
CA LYS A 422 -31.08 44.95 21.82
C LYS A 422 -31.29 46.46 21.82
N GLY A 423 -32.29 46.98 21.10
CA GLY A 423 -32.56 48.43 20.94
C GLY A 423 -33.23 49.12 22.14
N GLY A 424 -33.47 48.40 23.24
CA GLY A 424 -34.16 48.91 24.43
C GLY A 424 -33.24 49.42 25.55
N GLN A 425 -32.10 50.06 25.26
CA GLN A 425 -31.37 50.89 26.23
C GLN A 425 -30.71 52.09 25.53
N SER A 426 -31.40 53.24 25.56
CA SER A 426 -30.81 54.56 25.34
C SER A 426 -30.29 55.14 26.67
N SER A 427 -28.99 55.41 26.68
CA SER A 427 -28.09 56.22 27.56
C SER A 427 -28.67 57.48 28.26
N PRO A 428 -27.93 58.30 29.06
CA PRO A 428 -26.52 58.19 29.54
C PRO A 428 -26.24 58.69 31.00
N GLY A 429 -25.04 58.40 31.51
CA GLY A 429 -24.37 59.12 32.61
C GLY A 429 -23.13 58.33 33.02
N GLY A 430 -21.90 58.84 33.05
CA GLY A 430 -21.45 60.22 33.19
C GLY A 430 -20.39 60.22 34.29
N THR A 431 -19.13 60.45 33.90
CA THR A 431 -18.08 61.12 34.69
C THR A 431 -17.17 60.27 35.61
N ASN A 432 -15.95 60.07 35.10
CA ASN A 432 -14.60 60.39 35.65
C ASN A 432 -14.25 60.12 37.14
N HIS A 433 -13.11 59.48 37.40
CA HIS A 433 -11.76 60.08 37.58
C HIS A 433 -10.71 58.98 37.91
N SER A 434 -9.55 58.94 37.21
CA SER A 434 -8.19 59.35 37.67
C SER A 434 -7.58 58.42 38.74
N SER A 435 -6.29 58.04 38.78
CA SER A 435 -5.04 58.40 38.09
C SER A 435 -3.92 57.44 38.58
N ASP A 436 -2.72 57.58 37.99
CA ASP A 436 -1.37 57.23 38.51
C ASP A 436 -0.67 55.92 38.09
N ASP A 437 0.21 56.09 37.08
CA ASP A 437 1.67 55.87 37.05
C ASP A 437 2.36 54.82 37.96
N CYS A 438 3.08 53.87 37.34
CA CYS A 438 4.57 53.71 37.37
C CYS A 438 5.06 52.25 37.12
N HIS A 439 6.04 52.13 36.23
CA HIS A 439 6.87 50.96 35.84
C HIS A 439 8.01 50.63 36.86
N PRO A 440 9.01 49.75 36.59
CA PRO A 440 9.04 48.34 36.10
C PRO A 440 10.00 47.44 36.93
N ALA A 441 10.04 46.10 36.70
CA ALA A 441 11.27 45.26 36.61
C ALA A 441 10.97 43.73 36.63
N GLY A 442 11.61 42.97 35.74
CA GLY A 442 12.00 41.55 35.96
C GLY A 442 11.51 40.48 34.96
N SER A 443 12.30 40.25 33.89
CA SER A 443 12.27 39.14 32.88
C SER A 443 12.44 37.72 33.47
N PRO A 444 12.46 36.58 32.69
CA PRO A 444 12.38 36.37 31.22
C PRO A 444 11.31 35.31 30.82
N GLU A 445 10.86 35.18 29.57
CA GLU A 445 11.47 34.35 28.51
C GLU A 445 10.82 34.64 27.13
N ASP A 446 11.70 34.81 26.15
CA ASP A 446 11.66 34.57 24.70
C ASP A 446 10.38 34.76 23.85
N THR A 447 10.41 35.86 23.08
CA THR A 447 10.59 35.93 21.61
C THR A 447 10.18 34.71 20.76
N MET A 448 9.62 34.82 19.56
CA MET A 448 9.32 35.91 18.62
C MET A 448 8.42 35.32 17.51
N TYR A 449 7.65 36.20 16.84
CA TYR A 449 7.40 36.30 15.37
C TYR A 449 7.97 35.18 14.48
N GLU A 450 7.41 34.79 13.35
CA GLU A 450 6.23 35.08 12.54
C GLU A 450 6.32 34.04 11.40
N ASP A 451 5.24 33.91 10.63
CA ASP A 451 5.24 33.48 9.23
C ASP A 451 5.64 32.01 8.92
N LEU A 452 4.62 31.25 8.54
CA LEU A 452 4.76 30.17 7.56
C LEU A 452 3.58 30.23 6.58
N THR A 453 3.68 31.15 5.64
CA THR A 453 3.30 30.84 4.25
C THR A 453 4.26 29.78 3.69
N GLY A 454 3.74 28.62 3.30
CA GLY A 454 4.55 27.50 2.81
C GLY A 454 3.75 26.40 2.12
N GLY A 455 3.60 26.56 0.81
CA GLY A 455 3.45 25.54 -0.25
C GLY A 455 2.76 24.21 0.07
N PHE A 456 1.50 24.09 -0.34
CA PHE A 456 0.98 22.82 -0.81
C PHE A 456 1.56 22.56 -2.20
N GLN A 457 2.50 21.61 -2.29
CA GLN A 457 2.97 21.11 -3.57
C GLN A 457 2.15 19.86 -3.92
N GLU A 458 1.28 20.04 -4.90
CA GLU A 458 0.66 18.98 -5.69
C GLU A 458 1.76 18.09 -6.26
N PHE A 459 1.60 16.78 -6.10
CA PHE A 459 2.35 15.80 -6.88
C PHE A 459 1.62 15.66 -8.21
N ASP A 460 2.19 16.29 -9.24
CA ASP A 460 1.90 15.99 -10.64
C ASP A 460 2.41 14.57 -10.94
N ASP A 461 1.47 13.62 -11.06
CA ASP A 461 1.67 12.35 -11.75
C ASP A 461 1.10 12.52 -13.16
N ASP A 462 1.93 12.95 -14.12
CA ASP A 462 1.68 12.83 -15.57
C ASP A 462 2.97 13.14 -16.35
N GLU A 463 3.85 12.14 -16.56
CA GLU A 463 4.61 11.98 -17.81
C GLU A 463 5.46 10.70 -17.76
N PHE A 464 4.96 9.62 -18.37
CA PHE A 464 5.78 8.69 -19.17
C PHE A 464 4.85 7.90 -20.12
N GLU A 465 4.56 8.48 -21.27
CA GLU A 465 4.09 7.74 -22.44
C GLU A 465 5.29 7.15 -23.22
N ASN A 466 5.09 5.90 -23.68
CA ASN A 466 5.78 5.16 -24.76
C ASN A 466 7.19 4.59 -24.46
N ASP A 467 7.33 3.27 -24.27
CA ASP A 467 7.31 2.22 -25.32
C ASP A 467 7.72 0.85 -24.71
N ASP A 468 7.32 -0.23 -25.39
CA ASP A 468 7.53 -1.67 -25.09
C ASP A 468 6.51 -2.38 -24.16
N GLU A 469 5.34 -2.66 -24.75
CA GLU A 469 4.43 -3.74 -24.35
C GLU A 469 5.14 -5.11 -24.30
N VAL A 470 5.38 -5.63 -23.10
CA VAL A 470 5.63 -7.06 -22.86
C VAL A 470 4.36 -7.67 -22.26
N PRO A 471 3.76 -8.74 -22.83
CA PRO A 471 2.45 -9.21 -22.40
C PRO A 471 2.54 -9.80 -20.99
N THR A 472 1.76 -9.25 -20.06
CA THR A 472 1.51 -9.86 -18.76
C THR A 472 0.63 -11.12 -18.92
N PRO A 473 0.86 -12.19 -18.14
CA PRO A 473 0.09 -13.42 -18.28
C PRO A 473 -1.33 -13.21 -17.74
N SER A 474 -2.31 -13.35 -18.62
CA SER A 474 -3.74 -13.23 -18.33
C SER A 474 -4.16 -14.18 -17.20
N LEU A 475 -4.63 -13.62 -16.08
CA LEU A 475 -5.50 -14.35 -15.15
C LEU A 475 -6.73 -14.82 -15.93
N SER A 476 -6.87 -16.12 -16.14
CA SER A 476 -8.04 -16.71 -16.79
C SER A 476 -9.26 -16.58 -15.87
N TYR A 477 -10.18 -15.68 -16.18
CA TYR A 477 -11.44 -15.48 -15.47
C TYR A 477 -12.50 -16.57 -15.75
N GLY A 478 -12.12 -17.65 -16.45
CA GLY A 478 -12.98 -18.79 -16.81
C GLY A 478 -13.30 -18.85 -18.30
N CYS A 479 -13.76 -20.03 -18.76
CA CYS A 479 -14.28 -20.23 -20.11
C CYS A 479 -15.79 -19.99 -20.15
N VAL A 480 -16.28 -19.43 -21.25
CA VAL A 480 -17.71 -19.22 -21.54
C VAL A 480 -18.05 -19.76 -22.92
N LYS A 481 -19.33 -20.08 -23.13
CA LYS A 481 -19.84 -20.56 -24.40
C LYS A 481 -20.79 -19.52 -25.00
N ALA A 482 -20.60 -19.18 -26.28
CA ALA A 482 -21.49 -18.30 -27.00
C ALA A 482 -22.84 -18.99 -27.28
N LEU A 483 -23.94 -18.36 -26.89
CA LEU A 483 -25.31 -18.84 -27.16
C LEU A 483 -25.78 -18.47 -28.58
N TYR A 484 -25.37 -17.30 -29.06
CA TYR A 484 -25.81 -16.74 -30.34
C TYR A 484 -24.60 -16.21 -31.13
N PRO A 485 -24.67 -16.19 -32.48
CA PRO A 485 -23.65 -15.54 -33.27
C PRO A 485 -23.72 -14.02 -33.10
N TYR A 486 -22.57 -13.35 -33.20
CA TYR A 486 -22.47 -11.89 -33.19
C TYR A 486 -21.42 -11.47 -34.22
N ASP A 487 -21.82 -10.64 -35.18
CA ASP A 487 -21.00 -10.30 -36.35
C ASP A 487 -20.06 -9.11 -36.12
N GLY A 488 -20.06 -8.50 -34.92
CA GLY A 488 -19.23 -7.35 -34.57
C GLY A 488 -19.62 -6.07 -35.31
N LYS A 489 -20.13 -5.06 -34.60
CA LYS A 489 -20.60 -3.81 -35.23
C LYS A 489 -19.57 -2.68 -35.23
N ASP A 490 -18.66 -2.68 -34.27
CA ASP A 490 -17.73 -1.57 -34.02
C ASP A 490 -16.27 -2.05 -33.93
N GLU A 491 -15.33 -1.12 -34.14
CA GLU A 491 -13.89 -1.36 -34.01
C GLU A 491 -13.56 -1.71 -32.54
N GLY A 492 -13.27 -2.99 -32.28
CA GLY A 492 -13.10 -3.55 -30.93
C GLY A 492 -14.10 -4.67 -30.57
N SER A 493 -15.11 -4.92 -31.40
CA SER A 493 -16.02 -6.08 -31.27
C SER A 493 -15.38 -7.36 -31.81
N LEU A 494 -15.66 -8.50 -31.15
CA LEU A 494 -15.23 -9.82 -31.64
C LEU A 494 -16.37 -10.53 -32.38
N VAL A 495 -16.09 -11.00 -33.59
CA VAL A 495 -17.01 -11.89 -34.32
C VAL A 495 -17.01 -13.27 -33.67
N ILE A 496 -18.17 -13.74 -33.23
CA ILE A 496 -18.34 -15.04 -32.56
C ILE A 496 -19.48 -15.84 -33.19
N HIS A 497 -19.37 -17.17 -33.15
CA HIS A 497 -20.41 -18.09 -33.63
C HIS A 497 -21.14 -18.78 -32.47
N ALA A 498 -22.39 -19.20 -32.69
CA ALA A 498 -23.12 -19.98 -31.70
C ALA A 498 -22.38 -21.28 -31.36
N ASN A 499 -22.34 -21.62 -30.07
CA ASN A 499 -21.60 -22.70 -29.44
C ASN A 499 -20.06 -22.57 -29.42
N GLU A 500 -19.50 -21.42 -29.80
CA GLU A 500 -18.06 -21.17 -29.69
C GLU A 500 -17.62 -21.00 -28.23
N VAL A 501 -16.48 -21.60 -27.85
CA VAL A 501 -15.90 -21.50 -26.49
C VAL A 501 -14.85 -20.40 -26.47
N LEU A 502 -15.00 -19.46 -25.55
CA LEU A 502 -14.23 -18.22 -25.44
C LEU A 502 -13.66 -18.09 -24.03
N ASN A 503 -12.51 -17.43 -23.89
CA ASN A 503 -11.89 -17.15 -22.60
C ASN A 503 -12.24 -15.73 -22.16
N ILE A 504 -12.72 -15.56 -20.93
CA ILE A 504 -12.98 -14.22 -20.38
C ILE A 504 -11.64 -13.53 -20.08
N ILE A 505 -11.45 -12.36 -20.68
CA ILE A 505 -10.36 -11.43 -20.33
C ILE A 505 -10.85 -10.42 -19.30
N GLU A 506 -12.07 -9.88 -19.48
CA GLU A 506 -12.67 -8.90 -18.58
C GLU A 506 -14.17 -9.18 -18.42
N LYS A 507 -14.64 -9.26 -17.17
CA LYS A 507 -16.07 -9.44 -16.87
C LYS A 507 -16.83 -8.13 -17.03
N ASP A 508 -18.09 -8.24 -17.43
CA ASP A 508 -19.06 -7.14 -17.47
C ASP A 508 -19.09 -6.37 -16.13
N LYS A 509 -18.95 -5.05 -16.21
CA LYS A 509 -18.96 -4.14 -15.05
C LYS A 509 -20.31 -3.42 -14.88
N GLY A 510 -21.34 -3.86 -15.61
CA GLY A 510 -22.69 -3.28 -15.63
C GLY A 510 -23.02 -2.54 -16.91
N ASP A 511 -22.17 -2.59 -17.93
CA ASP A 511 -22.34 -1.96 -19.25
C ASP A 511 -22.91 -2.94 -20.30
N GLY A 512 -23.04 -4.23 -19.96
CA GLY A 512 -23.64 -5.24 -20.83
C GLY A 512 -22.66 -5.89 -21.81
N TRP A 513 -21.37 -5.60 -21.70
CA TRP A 513 -20.32 -6.09 -22.60
C TRP A 513 -19.25 -6.86 -21.83
N THR A 514 -18.85 -8.01 -22.36
CA THR A 514 -17.77 -8.84 -21.79
C THR A 514 -16.63 -8.90 -22.80
N ARG A 515 -15.40 -8.68 -22.34
CA ARG A 515 -14.20 -8.81 -23.19
C ARG A 515 -13.73 -10.25 -23.18
N VAL A 516 -13.68 -10.87 -24.35
CA VAL A 516 -13.36 -12.29 -24.51
C VAL A 516 -12.28 -12.50 -25.58
N SER A 517 -11.58 -13.62 -25.49
CA SER A 517 -10.60 -14.08 -26.49
C SER A 517 -11.04 -15.41 -27.08
N ASN A 518 -10.98 -15.53 -28.40
CA ASN A 518 -11.21 -16.81 -29.08
C ASN A 518 -9.93 -17.65 -29.15
N GLN A 519 -10.06 -18.90 -29.58
CA GLN A 519 -8.93 -19.83 -29.75
C GLN A 519 -7.91 -19.37 -30.81
N ARG A 520 -8.28 -18.40 -31.66
CA ARG A 520 -7.42 -17.81 -32.69
C ARG A 520 -6.58 -16.64 -32.15
N GLY A 521 -6.66 -16.34 -30.86
CA GLY A 521 -5.91 -15.27 -30.19
C GLY A 521 -6.44 -13.87 -30.48
N LYS A 522 -7.64 -13.74 -31.09
CA LYS A 522 -8.29 -12.44 -31.27
C LYS A 522 -9.17 -12.13 -30.06
N ALA A 523 -8.96 -10.95 -29.48
CA ALA A 523 -9.74 -10.44 -28.37
C ALA A 523 -10.68 -9.31 -28.83
N GLY A 524 -11.84 -9.22 -28.21
CA GLY A 524 -12.78 -8.13 -28.44
C GLY A 524 -14.01 -8.25 -27.54
N TYR A 525 -14.89 -7.27 -27.65
CA TYR A 525 -16.12 -7.20 -26.86
C TYR A 525 -17.27 -7.92 -27.54
N VAL A 526 -18.05 -8.64 -26.73
CA VAL A 526 -19.31 -9.28 -27.13
C VAL A 526 -20.39 -9.00 -26.08
N PRO A 527 -21.68 -8.98 -26.45
CA PRO A 527 -22.74 -8.78 -25.46
C PRO A 527 -22.73 -9.87 -24.40
N THR A 528 -22.73 -9.48 -23.12
CA THR A 528 -22.70 -10.43 -21.99
C THR A 528 -23.90 -11.38 -22.02
N SER A 529 -25.06 -10.90 -22.47
CA SER A 529 -26.28 -11.70 -22.62
C SER A 529 -26.16 -12.82 -23.67
N TYR A 530 -25.11 -12.81 -24.50
CA TYR A 530 -24.86 -13.84 -25.52
C TYR A 530 -23.93 -14.93 -25.01
N LEU A 531 -23.50 -14.86 -23.74
CA LEU A 531 -22.56 -15.79 -23.14
C LEU A 531 -23.24 -16.62 -22.05
N GLU A 532 -23.00 -17.92 -22.08
CA GLU A 532 -23.35 -18.86 -21.02
C GLU A 532 -22.09 -19.27 -20.26
N SER A 533 -22.13 -19.18 -18.93
CA SER A 533 -21.05 -19.70 -18.09
C SER A 533 -21.03 -21.21 -18.19
N THR A 534 -20.01 -21.78 -18.83
CA THR A 534 -19.69 -23.20 -18.69
C THR A 534 -19.19 -23.42 -17.27
N GLY A 535 -20.11 -23.81 -16.37
CA GLY A 535 -19.76 -24.17 -15.01
C GLY A 535 -18.68 -25.25 -14.99
N ALA A 536 -17.71 -25.08 -14.09
CA ALA A 536 -16.87 -26.18 -13.64
C ALA A 536 -17.72 -27.17 -12.81
#